data_AF-A0A1B6JZN3-F1
#
_entry.id   AF-A0A1B6JZN3-F1
#
_cell.length_a   1.000
_cell.length_b   1.000
_cell.length_c   1.000
_cell.angle_alpha   90.00
_cell.angle_beta   90.00
_cell.angle_gamma   90.00
#
_symmetry.space_group_name_H-M   'P 1'
#
loop_
_entity.id
_entity.type
_entity.pdbx_description
1 polymer ?
#
loop_
_entity_poly.entity_id
_entity_poly.type
_entity_poly.pdbx_seq_one_letter_code
_entity_poly.pdbx_strand_id
1 'polypeptide(L)'
;PVTVRQLEDEGNYRPVLRRIKNTDEKNIVLDCSADILFDVLLHAQQVGLMGSDYSYIITNFDFQTIDLEPFMYAGTNITGVRLFDPESTKVQEITKFWLERQNDHGHDISAETLLTESALIHDAVLLYAKAVDELFKSRD
;
A
#
# COMPACT_ATOMS: atom_id res chain seq x y z
N PRO A 1 4.13 -24.43 10.18
CA PRO A 1 4.31 -24.73 8.74
C PRO A 1 3.82 -23.52 7.94
N VAL A 2 4.42 -23.23 6.79
CA VAL A 2 4.00 -22.11 5.92
C VAL A 2 3.35 -22.69 4.67
N THR A 3 2.16 -22.22 4.34
CA THR A 3 1.42 -22.59 3.14
C THR A 3 1.42 -21.41 2.18
N VAL A 4 1.85 -21.63 0.94
CA VAL A 4 1.84 -20.60 -0.11
C VAL A 4 0.70 -20.90 -1.09
N ARG A 5 -0.08 -19.88 -1.45
CA ARG A 5 -1.18 -20.00 -2.40
C ARG A 5 -1.18 -18.78 -3.32
N GLN A 6 -1.36 -19.01 -4.61
CA GLN A 6 -1.43 -17.96 -5.61
C GLN A 6 -2.87 -17.45 -5.77
N LEU A 7 -3.03 -16.13 -5.88
CA LEU A 7 -4.26 -15.50 -6.32
C LEU A 7 -4.37 -15.64 -7.85
N GLU A 8 -5.51 -16.09 -8.35
CA GLU A 8 -5.75 -16.26 -9.79
C GLU A 8 -6.10 -14.91 -10.42
N ASP A 9 -5.59 -14.61 -11.62
CA ASP A 9 -5.79 -13.33 -12.33
C ASP A 9 -7.21 -13.13 -12.91
N GLU A 10 -8.14 -14.03 -12.60
CA GLU A 10 -9.50 -14.05 -13.15
C GLU A 10 -10.49 -13.14 -12.39
N GLY A 11 -10.01 -12.31 -11.46
CA GLY A 11 -10.82 -11.38 -10.66
C GLY A 11 -11.77 -12.06 -9.65
N ASN A 12 -11.72 -13.40 -9.52
CA ASN A 12 -12.50 -14.14 -8.55
C ASN A 12 -11.60 -14.90 -7.56
N TYR A 13 -11.23 -14.23 -6.47
CA TYR A 13 -10.33 -14.79 -5.45
C TYR A 13 -10.99 -15.78 -4.48
N ARG A 14 -12.33 -15.91 -4.52
CA ARG A 14 -13.11 -16.75 -3.58
C ARG A 14 -12.66 -18.22 -3.52
N PRO A 15 -12.29 -18.91 -4.62
CA PRO A 15 -11.86 -20.31 -4.55
C PRO A 15 -10.60 -20.49 -3.69
N VAL A 16 -9.58 -19.66 -3.90
CA VAL A 16 -8.32 -19.68 -3.12
C VAL A 16 -8.62 -19.40 -1.66
N LEU A 17 -9.42 -18.37 -1.38
CA LEU A 17 -9.79 -17.95 -0.04
C LEU A 17 -10.63 -19.02 0.70
N ARG A 18 -11.57 -19.69 0.01
CA ARG A 18 -12.29 -20.85 0.60
C ARG A 18 -11.35 -21.97 1.00
N ARG A 19 -10.32 -22.25 0.18
CA ARG A 19 -9.31 -23.23 0.55
C ARG A 19 -8.59 -22.82 1.85
N ILE A 20 -8.31 -21.52 2.07
CA ILE A 20 -7.62 -21.02 3.28
C ILE A 20 -8.53 -21.19 4.51
N LYS A 21 -9.82 -20.86 4.34
CA LYS A 21 -10.82 -21.05 5.39
C LYS A 21 -10.92 -22.51 5.83
N ASN A 22 -10.92 -23.44 4.88
CA ASN A 22 -11.05 -24.87 5.16
C ASN A 22 -9.84 -25.46 5.92
N THR A 23 -8.68 -24.79 5.86
CA THR A 23 -7.49 -25.18 6.62
C THR A 23 -7.38 -24.47 7.98
N ASP A 24 -8.35 -23.63 8.33
CA ASP A 24 -8.40 -22.87 9.58
C ASP A 24 -7.16 -21.98 9.83
N GLU A 25 -6.54 -21.49 8.75
CA GLU A 25 -5.38 -20.60 8.82
C GLU A 25 -5.84 -19.18 9.19
N LYS A 26 -5.40 -18.70 10.36
CA LYS A 26 -5.82 -17.43 10.95
C LYS A 26 -4.89 -16.25 10.66
N ASN A 27 -3.61 -16.53 10.43
CA ASN A 27 -2.59 -15.53 10.15
C ASN A 27 -2.26 -15.57 8.67
N ILE A 28 -2.55 -14.49 7.96
CA ILE A 28 -2.47 -14.41 6.50
C ILE A 28 -1.51 -13.29 6.12
N VAL A 29 -0.47 -13.63 5.36
CA VAL A 29 0.35 -12.64 4.66
C VAL A 29 -0.23 -12.50 3.26
N LEU A 30 -0.68 -11.30 2.92
CA LEU A 30 -1.33 -11.00 1.65
C LEU A 30 -0.41 -10.14 0.80
N ASP A 31 0.03 -10.73 -0.31
CA ASP A 31 0.87 -10.09 -1.33
C ASP A 31 0.07 -9.89 -2.60
N CYS A 32 -0.31 -8.64 -2.86
CA CYS A 32 -1.03 -8.23 -4.06
C CYS A 32 -0.81 -6.74 -4.31
N SER A 33 -1.10 -6.30 -5.53
CA SER A 33 -1.07 -4.89 -5.89
C SER A 33 -2.25 -4.13 -5.24
N ALA A 34 -2.10 -2.82 -5.09
CA ALA A 34 -3.07 -1.98 -4.37
C ALA A 34 -4.43 -1.90 -5.09
N ASP A 35 -4.42 -2.00 -6.42
CA ASP A 35 -5.60 -1.99 -7.28
C ASP A 35 -6.53 -3.20 -7.05
N ILE A 36 -5.99 -4.38 -6.73
CA ILE A 36 -6.81 -5.57 -6.47
C ILE A 36 -7.04 -5.84 -4.98
N LEU A 37 -6.28 -5.21 -4.09
CA LEU A 37 -6.32 -5.49 -2.66
C LEU A 37 -7.72 -5.27 -2.06
N PHE A 38 -8.43 -4.22 -2.49
CA PHE A 38 -9.82 -3.98 -2.05
C PHE A 38 -10.73 -5.18 -2.39
N ASP A 39 -10.68 -5.66 -3.63
CA ASP A 39 -11.50 -6.79 -4.09
C ASP A 39 -11.12 -8.10 -3.39
N VAL A 40 -9.83 -8.29 -3.10
CA VAL A 40 -9.35 -9.45 -2.33
C VAL A 40 -9.93 -9.43 -0.92
N LEU A 41 -9.87 -8.29 -0.22
CA LEU A 41 -10.44 -8.12 1.12
C LEU A 41 -11.97 -8.28 1.11
N LEU A 42 -12.65 -7.74 0.10
CA LEU A 42 -14.09 -7.90 -0.08
C LEU A 42 -14.48 -9.37 -0.28
N HIS A 43 -13.74 -10.11 -1.12
CA HIS A 43 -13.95 -11.53 -1.30
C HIS A 43 -13.63 -12.33 -0.03
N ALA A 44 -12.61 -11.93 0.73
CA ALA A 44 -12.28 -12.53 2.03
C ALA A 44 -13.42 -12.38 3.03
N GLN A 45 -14.02 -11.18 3.11
CA GLN A 45 -15.21 -10.93 3.91
C GLN A 45 -16.37 -11.84 3.50
N GLN A 46 -16.67 -11.94 2.21
CA GLN A 46 -17.79 -12.74 1.69
C GLN A 46 -17.63 -14.24 1.94
N VAL A 47 -16.40 -14.75 1.97
CA VAL A 47 -16.17 -16.17 2.30
C VAL A 47 -16.07 -16.42 3.80
N GLY A 48 -16.06 -15.39 4.65
CA GLY A 48 -15.95 -15.49 6.10
C GLY A 48 -14.52 -15.72 6.59
N LEU A 49 -13.55 -15.09 5.94
CA LEU A 49 -12.15 -14.95 6.39
C LEU A 49 -11.90 -13.58 7.05
N MET A 50 -12.96 -12.94 7.54
CA MET A 50 -12.89 -11.75 8.36
C MET A 50 -13.63 -12.01 9.67
N GLY A 51 -13.08 -11.50 10.78
CA GLY A 51 -13.52 -11.74 12.14
C GLY A 51 -12.38 -11.48 13.12
N SER A 52 -12.69 -11.45 14.42
CA SER A 52 -11.73 -11.30 15.53
C SER A 52 -10.59 -12.32 15.52
N ASP A 53 -10.83 -13.47 14.89
CA ASP A 53 -9.90 -14.58 14.89
C ASP A 53 -8.86 -14.47 13.77
N TYR A 54 -9.00 -13.51 12.84
CA TYR A 54 -8.13 -13.37 11.68
C TYR A 54 -7.18 -12.18 11.81
N SER A 55 -5.95 -12.38 11.33
CA SER A 55 -4.90 -11.36 11.26
C SER A 55 -4.27 -11.34 9.87
N TYR A 56 -4.23 -10.16 9.26
CA TYR A 56 -3.65 -9.92 7.94
C TYR A 56 -2.40 -9.04 8.07
N ILE A 57 -1.35 -9.43 7.35
CA ILE A 57 -0.20 -8.58 7.06
C ILE A 57 -0.22 -8.30 5.56
N ILE A 58 -0.36 -7.03 5.20
CA ILE A 58 -0.32 -6.53 3.83
C ILE A 58 1.11 -6.13 3.50
N THR A 59 1.66 -6.68 2.43
CA THR A 59 3.05 -6.39 1.98
C THR A 59 3.14 -5.16 1.09
N ASN A 60 2.01 -4.69 0.56
CA ASN A 60 1.96 -3.53 -0.33
C ASN A 60 2.16 -2.21 0.44
N PHE A 61 3.13 -1.40 0.01
CA PHE A 61 3.45 -0.11 0.63
C PHE A 61 2.48 1.03 0.29
N ASP A 62 1.55 0.80 -0.62
CA ASP A 62 0.49 1.73 -1.00
C ASP A 62 -0.86 1.36 -0.37
N PHE A 63 -0.87 0.46 0.62
CA PHE A 63 -2.06 0.07 1.38
C PHE A 63 -2.84 1.28 1.95
N GLN A 64 -2.15 2.34 2.36
CA GLN A 64 -2.79 3.57 2.87
C GLN A 64 -3.71 4.27 1.87
N THR A 65 -3.54 4.01 0.58
CA THR A 65 -4.33 4.66 -0.49
C THR A 65 -5.71 4.03 -0.68
N ILE A 66 -5.98 2.90 0.00
CA ILE A 66 -7.21 2.13 -0.14
C ILE A 66 -8.20 2.56 0.93
N ASP A 67 -9.47 2.69 0.54
CA ASP A 67 -10.56 2.88 1.49
C ASP A 67 -10.87 1.58 2.24
N LEU A 68 -10.63 1.59 3.54
CA LEU A 68 -10.82 0.44 4.43
C LEU A 68 -12.10 0.55 5.27
N GLU A 69 -12.89 1.61 5.10
CA GLU A 69 -14.15 1.80 5.82
C GLU A 69 -15.05 0.55 5.82
N PRO A 70 -15.21 -0.20 4.70
CA PRO A 70 -16.03 -1.41 4.68
C PRO A 70 -15.56 -2.54 5.61
N PHE A 71 -14.28 -2.57 6.00
CA PHE A 71 -13.67 -3.67 6.75
C PHE A 71 -13.49 -3.35 8.25
N MET A 72 -13.61 -2.07 8.65
CA MET A 72 -13.31 -1.61 10.02
C MET A 72 -14.15 -2.30 11.09
N TYR A 73 -15.40 -2.66 10.78
CA TYR A 73 -16.33 -3.26 11.74
C TYR A 73 -16.26 -4.79 11.79
N ALA A 74 -15.42 -5.42 10.97
CA ALA A 74 -15.30 -6.88 10.94
C ALA A 74 -14.52 -7.44 12.15
N GLY A 75 -13.86 -6.60 12.94
CA GLY A 75 -13.01 -7.02 14.08
C GLY A 75 -11.72 -7.72 13.66
N THR A 76 -11.40 -7.73 12.37
CA THR A 76 -10.18 -8.33 11.82
C THR A 76 -8.99 -7.42 12.07
N ASN A 77 -7.86 -7.98 12.48
CA ASN A 77 -6.61 -7.22 12.56
C ASN A 77 -5.99 -7.12 11.18
N ILE A 78 -5.81 -5.92 10.64
CA ILE A 78 -5.12 -5.68 9.37
C ILE A 78 -3.92 -4.78 9.66
N THR A 79 -2.73 -5.29 9.35
CA THR A 79 -1.46 -4.58 9.53
C THR A 79 -0.84 -4.32 8.16
N GLY A 80 -0.45 -3.07 7.90
CA GLY A 80 0.33 -2.69 6.71
C GLY A 80 1.63 -1.99 7.10
N VAL A 81 2.47 -1.73 6.11
CA VAL A 81 3.70 -0.95 6.26
C VAL A 81 3.63 0.25 5.34
N ARG A 82 3.92 1.44 5.86
CA ARG A 82 4.01 2.68 5.09
C ARG A 82 5.45 3.22 5.17
N LEU A 83 6.03 3.58 4.03
CA LEU A 83 7.44 4.01 3.97
C LEU A 83 7.67 5.47 4.39
N PHE A 84 6.64 6.29 4.36
CA PHE A 84 6.72 7.71 4.73
C PHE A 84 5.58 8.09 5.66
N ASP A 85 5.75 9.21 6.35
CA ASP A 85 4.75 9.78 7.23
C ASP A 85 4.06 10.96 6.53
N PRO A 86 2.76 10.88 6.21
CA PRO A 86 2.02 11.97 5.58
C PRO A 86 1.89 13.18 6.51
N GLU A 87 1.99 13.01 7.84
CA GLU A 87 1.98 14.14 8.78
C GLU A 87 3.32 14.88 8.82
N SER A 88 4.36 14.34 8.20
CA SER A 88 5.68 14.98 8.12
C SER A 88 5.61 16.28 7.33
N THR A 89 6.15 17.36 7.90
CA THR A 89 6.24 18.67 7.24
C THR A 89 6.91 18.58 5.86
N LYS A 90 7.96 17.76 5.72
CA LYS A 90 8.65 17.56 4.43
C LYS A 90 7.71 16.98 3.37
N VAL A 91 6.90 15.98 3.73
CA VAL A 91 5.97 15.32 2.80
C VAL A 91 4.84 16.29 2.42
N GLN A 92 4.31 17.01 3.40
CA GLN A 92 3.27 18.03 3.19
C GLN A 92 3.75 19.16 2.25
N GLU A 93 4.98 19.66 2.44
CA GLU A 93 5.56 20.70 1.58
C GLU A 93 5.77 20.21 0.15
N ILE A 94 6.31 19.00 -0.05
CA ILE A 94 6.50 18.41 -1.38
C ILE A 94 5.17 18.23 -2.10
N THR A 95 4.18 17.68 -1.40
CA THR A 95 2.83 17.43 -1.95
C THR A 95 2.18 18.76 -2.35
N LYS A 96 2.25 19.78 -1.50
CA LYS A 96 1.74 21.13 -1.81
C LYS A 96 2.46 21.74 -3.00
N PHE A 97 3.78 21.62 -3.07
CA PHE A 97 4.59 22.13 -4.18
C PHE A 97 4.23 21.45 -5.51
N TRP A 98 3.91 20.14 -5.50
CA TRP A 98 3.41 19.42 -6.68
C TRP A 98 2.02 19.89 -7.08
N LEU A 99 1.10 20.02 -6.11
CA LEU A 99 -0.27 20.50 -6.34
C LEU A 99 -0.29 21.89 -6.98
N GLU A 100 0.54 22.83 -6.49
CA GLU A 100 0.64 24.18 -7.04
C GLU A 100 1.20 24.22 -8.48
N ARG A 101 1.98 23.20 -8.87
CA ARG A 101 2.58 23.09 -10.22
C ARG A 101 1.71 22.30 -11.19
N GLN A 102 0.76 21.53 -10.67
CA GLN A 102 -0.17 20.73 -11.47
C GLN A 102 -1.24 21.66 -12.04
N ASN A 103 -0.90 22.37 -13.11
CA ASN A 103 -1.83 23.15 -13.90
C ASN A 103 -2.77 22.19 -14.65
N ASP A 104 -3.93 21.87 -14.06
CA ASP A 104 -5.14 21.41 -14.78
C ASP A 104 -5.27 19.91 -15.13
N HIS A 105 -4.65 19.00 -14.36
CA HIS A 105 -4.79 17.55 -14.57
C HIS A 105 -5.31 16.79 -13.34
N GLY A 106 -6.59 17.04 -12.99
CA GLY A 106 -7.59 16.10 -12.47
C GLY A 106 -7.29 15.07 -11.36
N HIS A 107 -6.08 15.01 -10.81
CA HIS A 107 -5.71 14.13 -9.70
C HIS A 107 -5.38 14.99 -8.49
N ASP A 108 -6.18 14.83 -7.43
CA ASP A 108 -5.98 15.49 -6.16
C ASP A 108 -4.82 14.80 -5.43
N ILE A 109 -3.60 15.27 -5.66
CA ILE A 109 -2.40 14.75 -4.99
C ILE A 109 -2.41 15.27 -3.56
N SER A 110 -2.58 14.36 -2.60
CA SER A 110 -2.50 14.65 -1.17
C SER A 110 -1.40 13.81 -0.53
N ALA A 111 -0.98 14.17 0.69
CA ALA A 111 0.01 13.40 1.42
C ALA A 111 -0.48 11.96 1.71
N GLU A 112 -1.78 11.76 1.88
CA GLU A 112 -2.39 10.44 2.14
C GLU A 112 -2.53 9.58 0.89
N THR A 113 -2.70 10.21 -0.28
CA THR A 113 -2.86 9.52 -1.57
C THR A 113 -1.56 9.41 -2.36
N LEU A 114 -0.45 9.90 -1.81
CA LEU A 114 0.86 9.84 -2.44
C LEU A 114 1.32 8.38 -2.60
N LEU A 115 1.62 7.99 -3.84
CA LEU A 115 2.21 6.68 -4.13
C LEU A 115 3.65 6.62 -3.64
N THR A 116 4.01 5.49 -3.06
CA THR A 116 5.36 5.20 -2.58
C THR A 116 6.37 5.30 -3.71
N GLU A 117 6.03 4.82 -4.91
CA GLU A 117 6.89 4.94 -6.10
C GLU A 117 7.23 6.41 -6.41
N SER A 118 6.23 7.30 -6.40
CA SER A 118 6.42 8.74 -6.64
C SER A 118 7.35 9.38 -5.60
N ALA A 119 7.18 9.02 -4.32
CA ALA A 119 8.05 9.48 -3.24
C ALA A 119 9.50 9.00 -3.43
N LEU A 120 9.69 7.74 -3.80
CA LEU A 120 11.01 7.16 -4.05
C LEU A 120 11.70 7.78 -5.27
N ILE A 121 10.97 8.08 -6.35
CA ILE A 121 11.51 8.78 -7.52
C ILE A 121 12.00 10.19 -7.13
N HIS A 122 11.21 10.93 -6.33
CA HIS A 122 11.61 12.24 -5.84
C HIS A 122 12.92 12.17 -5.04
N ASP A 123 13.02 11.23 -4.10
CA ASP A 123 14.22 11.06 -3.28
C ASP A 123 15.41 10.57 -4.12
N ALA A 124 15.20 9.75 -5.14
CA ALA A 124 16.26 9.31 -6.07
C ALA A 124 16.85 10.48 -6.86
N VAL A 125 16.02 11.38 -7.39
CA VAL A 125 16.47 12.60 -8.11
C VAL A 125 17.21 13.52 -7.16
N LEU A 126 16.70 13.71 -5.94
CA LEU A 126 17.35 14.53 -4.93
C LEU A 126 18.71 13.96 -4.52
N LEU A 127 18.81 12.64 -4.32
CA LEU A 127 20.05 11.95 -3.98
C LEU A 127 21.08 12.09 -5.12
N TYR A 128 20.64 11.91 -6.37
CA TYR A 128 21.50 12.10 -7.53
C TYR A 128 22.05 13.53 -7.62
N ALA A 129 21.20 14.55 -7.49
CA ALA A 129 21.62 15.95 -7.53
C ALA A 129 22.64 16.27 -6.41
N LYS A 130 22.41 15.76 -5.20
CA LYS A 130 23.34 15.92 -4.07
C LYS A 130 24.69 15.24 -4.33
N ALA A 131 24.69 14.00 -4.83
CA ALA A 131 25.91 13.28 -5.12
C ALA A 131 26.76 13.98 -6.20
N VAL A 132 26.10 14.55 -7.22
CA VAL A 132 26.76 15.32 -8.27
C VAL A 132 27.37 16.62 -7.71
N ASP A 133 26.64 17.35 -6.87
CA ASP A 133 27.12 18.57 -6.22
C ASP A 133 28.33 18.31 -5.29
N GLU A 134 28.29 17.23 -4.50
CA GLU A 134 29.42 16.80 -3.67
C GLU A 134 30.65 16.43 -4.50
N LEU A 135 30.45 15.74 -5.63
CA LEU A 135 31.53 15.39 -6.53
C LEU A 135 32.22 16.63 -7.11
N PHE A 136 31.46 17.68 -7.47
CA PHE A 136 32.02 18.93 -7.94
C PHE A 136 32.79 19.66 -6.84
N LYS A 137 32.23 19.75 -5.63
CA LYS A 137 32.90 20.37 -4.47
C LYS A 137 34.19 19.65 -4.07
N SER A 138 34.29 18.34 -4.31
CA SER A 138 35.50 17.56 -3.99
C SER A 138 36.66 17.80 -4.97
N ARG A 139 36.40 18.41 -6.13
CA ARG A 139 37.39 18.67 -7.18
C ARG A 139 38.03 20.06 -7.10
N ASP A 140 37.45 20.97 -6.33
CA ASP A 140 37.99 22.29 -5.99
C ASP A 140 38.81 22.24 -4.69
#